data_AF-X6MSN2-F1
#
_entry.id   AF-X6MSN2-F1
#
_cell.length_a   1.000
_cell.length_b   1.000
_cell.length_c   1.000
_cell.angle_alpha   90.00
_cell.angle_beta   90.00
_cell.angle_gamma   90.00
#
_symmetry.space_group_name_H-M   'P 1'
#
loop_
_entity.id
_entity.type
_entity.pdbx_description
1 polymer ?
#
loop_
_entity_poly.entity_id
_entity_poly.type
_entity_poly.pdbx_seq_one_letter_code
_entity_poly.pdbx_strand_id
1 'polypeptide(L)'
;INGWDYVRGLSGKIMELMPSPLPGYDKQMNRMELVQQCLFLACSPRLVESDGGALLLNVLFDKFVRNLCISFNLQNILQGQSFRTFAEEKDCKTEDFETKQCKKKNCFTNEWDAIYGFLNSLNELLSSHITMISETPFHLRYKSPKDRIHGFLTFLRQVLPQLKLRDVWNSNQWTVEKKAQWGELLRRLLENVLQIGHLSLELHTRGIPSKHISYKHMYIYIYIYMIYVCIYNGKSDPTKKSIEVTRDQNDEIVEEDNGGVQMLGVDCRGHMQFSGLTDYSDQQSEQIIVVSSWLGVKEACWCLAQFVETCPLPKHDTTEKHIFYPMEKKHVVDVGKFFLQTLQTTCHSGVIEKSHIGFTLVCKELLDSGKISFALFFLGKKKN
;
A
#
# COMPACT_ATOMS: atom_id res chain seq x y z
N ILE A 1 3.73 13.03 16.87
CA ILE A 1 3.06 11.71 16.99
C ILE A 1 1.96 11.88 18.02
N ASN A 2 0.70 11.66 17.67
CA ASN A 2 -0.40 11.73 18.63
C ASN A 2 -0.22 10.58 19.64
N GLY A 3 -0.51 10.80 20.93
CA GLY A 3 -0.33 9.77 21.98
C GLY A 3 -1.05 8.46 21.63
N TRP A 4 -2.14 8.55 20.89
CA TRP A 4 -2.92 7.39 20.42
C TRP A 4 -2.20 6.52 19.38
N ASP A 5 -1.36 7.08 18.52
CA ASP A 5 -0.59 6.29 17.54
C ASP A 5 0.52 5.49 18.23
N TYR A 6 1.14 6.09 19.26
CA TYR A 6 2.10 5.41 20.11
C TYR A 6 1.44 4.24 20.86
N VAL A 7 0.27 4.47 21.47
CA VAL A 7 -0.50 3.42 22.16
C VAL A 7 -0.87 2.30 21.19
N ARG A 8 -1.35 2.60 19.98
CA ARG A 8 -1.69 1.59 18.96
C ARG A 8 -0.47 0.75 18.57
N GLY A 9 0.67 1.40 18.35
CA GLY A 9 1.93 0.71 18.05
C GLY A 9 2.39 -0.21 19.20
N LEU A 10 2.23 0.24 20.46
CA LEU A 10 2.51 -0.60 21.62
C LEU A 10 1.54 -1.78 21.74
N SER A 11 0.25 -1.56 21.53
CA SER A 11 -0.75 -2.64 21.53
C SER A 11 -0.40 -3.70 20.49
N GLY A 12 -0.01 -3.29 19.28
CA GLY A 12 0.48 -4.22 18.25
C GLY A 12 1.67 -5.05 18.71
N LYS A 13 2.69 -4.41 19.28
CA LYS A 13 3.86 -5.12 19.82
C LYS A 13 3.50 -6.11 20.93
N ILE A 14 2.57 -5.75 21.80
CA ILE A 14 2.08 -6.69 22.84
C ILE A 14 1.45 -7.91 22.18
N MET A 15 0.64 -7.72 21.14
CA MET A 15 0.04 -8.84 20.41
C MET A 15 1.08 -9.69 19.65
N GLU A 16 2.12 -9.06 19.11
CA GLU A 16 3.26 -9.76 18.51
C GLU A 16 4.04 -10.61 19.54
N LEU A 17 4.05 -10.23 20.82
CA LEU A 17 4.70 -11.01 21.89
C LEU A 17 3.84 -12.16 22.42
N MET A 18 2.54 -12.17 22.13
CA MET A 18 1.65 -13.27 22.53
C MET A 18 2.00 -14.58 21.80
N PRO A 19 1.68 -15.76 22.38
CA PRO A 19 1.93 -17.04 21.72
C PRO A 19 1.13 -17.18 20.42
N SER A 20 1.54 -18.15 19.61
CA SER A 20 0.78 -18.64 18.45
C SER A 20 0.15 -20.00 18.81
N PRO A 21 -1.16 -20.21 18.58
CA PRO A 21 -2.18 -19.22 18.18
C PRO A 21 -2.40 -18.14 19.25
N LEU A 22 -3.03 -17.03 18.85
CA LEU A 22 -3.44 -15.99 19.81
C LEU A 22 -4.39 -16.58 20.86
N PRO A 23 -4.20 -16.31 22.17
CA PRO A 23 -5.05 -16.83 23.23
C PRO A 23 -6.54 -16.55 22.99
N GLY A 24 -7.37 -17.59 23.03
CA GLY A 24 -8.83 -17.48 22.81
C GLY A 24 -9.25 -17.61 21.34
N TYR A 25 -8.30 -17.70 20.41
CA TYR A 25 -8.50 -17.85 18.97
C TYR A 25 -7.97 -19.20 18.45
N ASP A 26 -7.95 -20.21 19.31
CA ASP A 26 -7.54 -21.59 18.97
C ASP A 26 -8.57 -22.32 18.09
N LYS A 27 -9.84 -21.88 18.13
CA LYS A 27 -10.94 -22.44 17.34
C LYS A 27 -11.12 -21.71 16.02
N GLN A 28 -11.39 -22.43 14.95
CA GLN A 28 -11.57 -21.84 13.61
C GLN A 28 -12.64 -20.74 13.58
N MET A 29 -13.78 -20.96 14.23
CA MET A 29 -14.87 -19.97 14.27
C MET A 29 -14.42 -18.62 14.82
N ASN A 30 -13.73 -18.62 15.98
CA ASN A 30 -13.24 -17.40 16.62
C ASN A 30 -12.19 -16.71 15.73
N ARG A 31 -11.30 -17.47 15.08
CA ARG A 31 -10.30 -16.90 14.14
C ARG A 31 -10.97 -16.20 12.98
N MET A 32 -11.97 -16.83 12.38
CA MET A 32 -12.65 -16.30 11.20
C MET A 32 -13.40 -15.01 11.54
N GLU A 33 -14.04 -14.95 12.71
CA GLU A 33 -14.66 -13.72 13.21
C GLU A 33 -13.62 -12.60 13.42
N LEU A 34 -12.47 -12.92 14.01
CA LEU A 34 -11.38 -11.95 14.19
C LEU A 34 -10.85 -11.44 12.85
N VAL A 35 -10.59 -12.34 11.88
CA VAL A 35 -10.16 -11.94 10.53
C VAL A 35 -11.21 -11.04 9.90
N GLN A 36 -12.50 -11.39 9.98
CA GLN A 36 -13.58 -10.60 9.43
C GLN A 36 -13.61 -9.18 10.02
N GLN A 37 -13.48 -9.04 11.34
CA GLN A 37 -13.40 -7.73 12.00
C GLN A 37 -12.17 -6.93 11.53
N CYS A 38 -11.03 -7.57 11.31
CA CYS A 38 -9.83 -6.90 10.77
C CYS A 38 -10.08 -6.35 9.37
N LEU A 39 -10.69 -7.15 8.49
CA LEU A 39 -11.00 -6.73 7.13
C LEU A 39 -12.00 -5.57 7.12
N PHE A 40 -13.01 -5.59 7.99
CA PHE A 40 -13.94 -4.46 8.15
C PHE A 40 -13.24 -3.18 8.61
N LEU A 41 -12.35 -3.28 9.59
CA LEU A 41 -11.57 -2.13 10.08
C LEU A 41 -10.63 -1.60 9.00
N ALA A 42 -9.94 -2.47 8.25
CA ALA A 42 -9.08 -2.08 7.13
C ALA A 42 -9.84 -1.30 6.02
N CYS A 43 -11.15 -1.55 5.92
CA CYS A 43 -12.08 -0.83 5.05
C CYS A 43 -12.71 0.41 5.71
N SER A 44 -12.29 0.87 6.89
CA SER A 44 -12.82 2.09 7.52
C SER A 44 -12.36 3.35 6.76
N PRO A 45 -13.16 4.44 6.66
CA PRO A 45 -12.70 5.69 6.07
C PRO A 45 -11.85 6.49 7.07
N ARG A 46 -11.85 6.10 8.34
CA ARG A 46 -11.09 6.76 9.40
C ARG A 46 -9.70 6.15 9.46
N LEU A 47 -8.70 6.99 9.20
CA LEU A 47 -7.28 6.59 9.20
C LEU A 47 -6.89 5.75 10.43
N VAL A 48 -7.35 6.15 11.63
CA VAL A 48 -7.04 5.44 12.88
C VAL A 48 -7.58 4.01 12.91
N GLU A 49 -8.80 3.81 12.41
CA GLU A 49 -9.44 2.50 12.39
C GLU A 49 -8.84 1.62 11.29
N SER A 50 -8.58 2.17 10.10
CA SER A 50 -7.97 1.43 9.01
C SER A 50 -6.51 1.05 9.27
N ASP A 51 -5.72 1.93 9.89
CA ASP A 51 -4.38 1.60 10.38
C ASP A 51 -4.43 0.52 11.48
N GLY A 52 -5.42 0.58 12.36
CA GLY A 52 -5.67 -0.45 13.38
C GLY A 52 -6.01 -1.81 12.76
N GLY A 53 -6.90 -1.83 11.77
CA GLY A 53 -7.23 -3.02 11.01
C GLY A 53 -6.04 -3.62 10.28
N ALA A 54 -5.20 -2.77 9.65
CA ALA A 54 -3.98 -3.20 8.97
C ALA A 54 -2.96 -3.81 9.95
N LEU A 55 -2.75 -3.16 11.10
CA LEU A 55 -1.85 -3.65 12.14
C LEU A 55 -2.34 -4.97 12.74
N LEU A 56 -3.64 -5.10 12.99
CA LEU A 56 -4.20 -6.36 13.49
C LEU A 56 -4.11 -7.47 12.43
N LEU A 57 -4.34 -7.15 11.15
CA LEU A 57 -4.14 -8.09 10.05
C LEU A 57 -2.68 -8.54 9.95
N ASN A 58 -1.71 -7.65 10.23
CA ASN A 58 -0.28 -8.00 10.31
C ASN A 58 0.01 -8.98 11.46
N VAL A 59 -0.61 -8.77 12.63
CA VAL A 59 -0.52 -9.73 13.75
C VAL A 59 -1.12 -11.08 13.33
N LEU A 60 -2.28 -11.11 12.67
CA LEU A 60 -2.90 -12.35 12.21
C LEU A 60 -2.03 -13.07 11.17
N PHE A 61 -1.42 -12.31 10.26
CA PHE A 61 -0.49 -12.83 9.29
C PHE A 61 0.70 -13.52 9.97
N ASP A 62 1.33 -12.88 10.96
CA ASP A 62 2.42 -13.53 11.71
C ASP A 62 1.92 -14.75 12.49
N LYS A 63 0.86 -14.58 13.28
CA LYS A 63 0.42 -15.58 14.25
C LYS A 63 -0.18 -16.82 13.62
N PHE A 64 -0.89 -16.69 12.51
CA PHE A 64 -1.60 -17.80 11.87
C PHE A 64 -0.99 -18.20 10.53
N VAL A 65 -0.64 -17.25 9.67
CA VAL A 65 -0.11 -17.57 8.34
C VAL A 65 1.33 -18.05 8.43
N ARG A 66 2.20 -17.31 9.12
CA ARG A 66 3.62 -17.66 9.21
C ARG A 66 3.89 -18.76 10.23
N ASN A 67 3.44 -18.57 11.46
CA ASN A 67 3.79 -19.47 12.56
C ASN A 67 3.01 -20.79 12.54
N LEU A 68 1.78 -20.80 12.00
CA LEU A 68 0.91 -21.98 11.99
C LEU A 68 0.59 -22.48 10.58
N CYS A 69 1.11 -21.84 9.53
CA CYS A 69 0.89 -22.22 8.13
C CYS A 69 -0.60 -22.29 7.72
N ILE A 70 -1.44 -21.43 8.30
CA ILE A 70 -2.88 -21.32 8.01
C ILE A 70 -3.12 -20.13 7.06
N SER A 71 -3.64 -20.39 5.87
CA SER A 71 -4.07 -19.30 4.96
C SER A 71 -5.56 -19.00 5.10
N PHE A 72 -5.94 -17.77 4.76
CA PHE A 72 -7.32 -17.29 4.78
C PHE A 72 -7.76 -16.90 3.37
N ASN A 73 -8.99 -17.26 3.00
CA ASN A 73 -9.63 -16.70 1.81
C ASN A 73 -10.32 -15.37 2.18
N LEU A 74 -9.62 -14.26 2.00
CA LEU A 74 -10.05 -12.94 2.46
C LEU A 74 -11.32 -12.46 1.74
N GLN A 75 -11.48 -12.78 0.45
CA GLN A 75 -12.65 -12.38 -0.33
C GLN A 75 -13.93 -13.03 0.22
N ASN A 76 -13.91 -14.34 0.45
CA ASN A 76 -15.08 -15.06 0.98
C ASN A 76 -15.46 -14.56 2.38
N ILE A 77 -14.46 -14.27 3.21
CA ILE A 77 -14.66 -13.74 4.58
C ILE A 77 -15.31 -12.36 4.53
N LEU A 78 -14.80 -11.44 3.71
CA LEU A 78 -15.33 -10.08 3.62
C LEU A 78 -16.76 -10.05 3.05
N GLN A 79 -17.08 -10.96 2.14
CA GLN A 79 -18.43 -11.07 1.55
C GLN A 79 -19.46 -11.72 2.48
N GLY A 80 -19.05 -12.18 3.67
CA GLY A 80 -19.96 -12.80 4.64
C GLY A 80 -20.57 -14.12 4.12
N GLN A 81 -19.88 -14.81 3.21
CA GLN A 81 -20.31 -16.15 2.79
C GLN A 81 -20.36 -17.05 4.03
N SER A 82 -21.56 -17.59 4.29
CA SER A 82 -21.95 -18.30 5.51
C SER A 82 -20.89 -19.27 6.01
N PHE A 83 -20.60 -19.19 7.32
CA PHE A 83 -19.75 -20.10 8.11
C PHE A 83 -20.02 -21.60 7.89
N ARG A 84 -21.16 -21.98 7.29
CA ARG A 84 -21.59 -23.37 7.12
C ARG A 84 -20.75 -24.18 6.13
N THR A 85 -20.09 -23.59 5.14
CA THR A 85 -19.26 -24.37 4.19
C THR A 85 -17.86 -24.71 4.70
N PHE A 86 -17.41 -24.11 5.79
CA PHE A 86 -16.13 -24.44 6.44
C PHE A 86 -16.28 -25.36 7.67
N ALA A 87 -17.52 -25.58 8.13
CA ALA A 87 -17.86 -26.32 9.35
C ALA A 87 -17.57 -27.84 9.29
N GLU A 88 -17.06 -28.36 8.16
CA GLU A 88 -16.67 -29.78 8.03
C GLU A 88 -15.16 -30.02 8.21
N GLU A 89 -14.37 -28.99 8.54
CA GLU A 89 -12.97 -29.20 8.89
C GLU A 89 -12.82 -29.48 10.38
N LYS A 90 -12.48 -30.73 10.71
CA LYS A 90 -12.06 -31.10 12.06
C LYS A 90 -10.89 -30.18 12.47
N ASP A 91 -11.07 -29.28 13.42
CA ASP A 91 -10.03 -28.43 14.02
C ASP A 91 -8.71 -29.21 14.23
N CYS A 92 -7.55 -28.71 13.77
CA CYS A 92 -6.24 -29.25 14.18
C CYS A 92 -6.21 -29.26 15.71
N LYS A 93 -5.92 -30.40 16.35
CA LYS A 93 -5.86 -30.43 17.81
C LYS A 93 -4.65 -29.60 18.25
N THR A 94 -4.72 -29.01 19.43
CA THR A 94 -3.62 -28.27 20.05
C THR A 94 -2.31 -29.07 20.10
N GLU A 95 -2.39 -30.40 20.24
CA GLU A 95 -1.25 -31.34 20.20
C GLU A 95 -0.56 -31.44 18.82
N ASP A 96 -1.24 -31.11 17.72
CA ASP A 96 -0.66 -31.14 16.37
C ASP A 96 0.26 -29.94 16.08
N PHE A 97 0.17 -28.86 16.88
CA PHE A 97 0.97 -27.64 16.68
C PHE A 97 2.39 -27.75 17.23
N GLU A 98 2.61 -28.57 18.26
CA GLU A 98 3.95 -28.83 18.81
C GLU A 98 4.83 -29.63 17.84
N THR A 99 4.23 -30.37 16.90
CA THR A 99 4.95 -31.26 15.97
C THR A 99 5.12 -30.71 14.55
N LYS A 100 4.69 -29.45 14.26
CA LYS A 100 4.78 -28.80 12.92
C LYS A 100 4.21 -29.63 11.75
N GLN A 101 3.34 -30.60 12.01
CA GLN A 101 2.75 -31.47 10.97
C GLN A 101 1.22 -31.54 11.11
N CYS A 102 0.48 -30.45 10.87
CA CYS A 102 -0.96 -30.58 10.64
C CYS A 102 -1.21 -31.11 9.22
N LYS A 103 -1.59 -32.40 9.08
CA LYS A 103 -1.90 -33.08 7.81
C LYS A 103 -3.32 -32.80 7.27
N LYS A 104 -3.93 -31.65 7.60
CA LYS A 104 -5.34 -31.34 7.26
C LYS A 104 -5.48 -30.42 6.05
N LYS A 105 -6.65 -30.49 5.39
CA LYS A 105 -6.96 -29.90 4.07
C LYS A 105 -6.60 -28.40 3.90
N ASN A 106 -6.59 -27.61 4.97
CA ASN A 106 -6.32 -26.16 4.93
C ASN A 106 -5.01 -25.72 5.62
N CYS A 107 -4.15 -26.66 6.04
CA CYS A 107 -2.83 -26.34 6.58
C CYS A 107 -1.76 -26.61 5.52
N PHE A 108 -0.93 -25.60 5.25
CA PHE A 108 0.22 -25.79 4.38
C PHE A 108 1.33 -26.51 5.15
N THR A 109 2.06 -27.37 4.46
CA THR A 109 3.25 -28.03 5.02
C THR A 109 4.46 -27.10 5.11
N ASN A 110 4.39 -25.93 4.47
CA ASN A 110 5.46 -24.96 4.36
C ASN A 110 4.94 -23.53 4.59
N GLU A 111 5.65 -22.76 5.43
CA GLU A 111 5.40 -21.34 5.70
C GLU A 111 5.20 -20.53 4.41
N TRP A 112 6.08 -20.73 3.42
CA TRP A 112 6.02 -20.00 2.15
C TRP A 112 4.77 -20.31 1.34
N ASP A 113 4.25 -21.53 1.40
CA ASP A 113 3.05 -21.86 0.64
C ASP A 113 1.81 -21.25 1.33
N ALA A 114 1.80 -21.16 2.66
CA ALA A 114 0.78 -20.42 3.41
C ALA A 114 0.82 -18.92 3.11
N ILE A 115 2.01 -18.31 3.12
CA ILE A 115 2.18 -16.89 2.77
C ILE A 115 1.73 -16.64 1.34
N TYR A 116 2.13 -17.51 0.39
CA TYR A 116 1.70 -17.42 -1.00
C TYR A 116 0.17 -17.47 -1.11
N GLY A 117 -0.46 -18.45 -0.45
CA GLY A 117 -1.91 -18.59 -0.44
C GLY A 117 -2.61 -17.34 0.10
N PHE A 118 -2.10 -16.77 1.19
CA PHE A 118 -2.67 -15.57 1.81
C PHE A 118 -2.52 -14.35 0.89
N LEU A 119 -1.32 -14.12 0.35
CA LEU A 119 -1.05 -13.01 -0.56
C LEU A 119 -1.79 -13.14 -1.89
N ASN A 120 -1.99 -14.36 -2.39
CA ASN A 120 -2.83 -14.60 -3.57
C ASN A 120 -4.31 -14.27 -3.28
N SER A 121 -4.82 -14.63 -2.10
CA SER A 121 -6.18 -14.24 -1.72
C SER A 121 -6.33 -12.73 -1.55
N LEU A 122 -5.31 -12.05 -1.00
CA LEU A 122 -5.26 -10.60 -0.96
C LEU A 122 -5.25 -10.00 -2.37
N ASN A 123 -4.48 -10.59 -3.30
CA ASN A 123 -4.43 -10.14 -4.68
C ASN A 123 -5.81 -10.25 -5.37
N GLU A 124 -6.51 -11.36 -5.19
CA GLU A 124 -7.87 -11.58 -5.70
C GLU A 124 -8.86 -10.56 -5.12
N LEU A 125 -8.76 -10.29 -3.81
CA LEU A 125 -9.55 -9.25 -3.15
C LEU A 125 -9.29 -7.87 -3.77
N LEU A 126 -8.02 -7.48 -3.93
CA LEU A 126 -7.67 -6.18 -4.53
C LEU A 126 -8.17 -6.06 -5.98
N SER A 127 -8.01 -7.10 -6.80
CA SER A 127 -8.53 -7.13 -8.17
C SER A 127 -10.06 -7.01 -8.20
N SER A 128 -10.77 -7.70 -7.30
CA SER A 128 -12.22 -7.56 -7.18
C SER A 128 -12.63 -6.13 -6.81
N HIS A 129 -11.91 -5.47 -5.91
CA HIS A 129 -12.18 -4.09 -5.52
C HIS A 129 -11.91 -3.11 -6.66
N ILE A 130 -10.84 -3.31 -7.43
CA ILE A 130 -10.54 -2.50 -8.61
C ILE A 130 -11.71 -2.54 -9.60
N THR A 131 -12.24 -3.72 -9.91
CA THR A 131 -13.39 -3.88 -10.81
C THR A 131 -14.60 -3.14 -10.25
N MET A 132 -14.94 -3.34 -8.97
CA MET A 132 -16.07 -2.67 -8.31
C MET A 132 -15.93 -1.13 -8.36
N ILE A 133 -14.76 -0.58 -8.01
CA ILE A 133 -14.51 0.87 -8.03
C ILE A 133 -14.59 1.41 -9.46
N SER A 134 -14.07 0.68 -10.44
CA SER A 134 -14.06 1.10 -11.84
C SER A 134 -15.48 1.17 -12.42
N GLU A 135 -16.33 0.20 -12.08
CA GLU A 135 -17.74 0.13 -12.49
C GLU A 135 -18.64 1.11 -11.71
N THR A 136 -18.26 1.47 -10.48
CA THR A 136 -19.01 2.41 -9.65
C THR A 136 -18.96 3.81 -10.27
N PRO A 137 -20.12 4.49 -10.42
CA PRO A 137 -20.16 5.88 -10.88
C PRO A 137 -19.22 6.75 -10.07
N PHE A 138 -18.50 7.63 -10.75
CA PHE A 138 -17.39 8.38 -10.16
C PHE A 138 -17.73 9.06 -8.82
N HIS A 139 -18.90 9.70 -8.72
CA HIS A 139 -19.39 10.41 -7.53
C HIS A 139 -19.87 9.48 -6.38
N LEU A 140 -19.85 8.17 -6.58
CA LEU A 140 -20.21 7.16 -5.58
C LEU A 140 -19.02 6.31 -5.13
N ARG A 141 -17.87 6.39 -5.81
CA ARG A 141 -16.66 5.64 -5.45
C ARG A 141 -16.26 5.95 -4.00
N TYR A 142 -15.88 4.93 -3.24
CA TYR A 142 -15.45 5.02 -1.83
C TYR A 142 -16.54 5.41 -0.81
N LYS A 143 -17.79 5.66 -1.24
CA LYS A 143 -18.92 5.82 -0.30
C LYS A 143 -19.18 4.49 0.44
N SER A 144 -19.09 3.37 -0.27
CA SER A 144 -19.23 2.04 0.32
C SER A 144 -17.95 1.61 1.05
N PRO A 145 -18.04 0.97 2.23
CA PRO A 145 -16.90 0.30 2.85
C PRO A 145 -16.17 -0.66 1.92
N LYS A 146 -16.91 -1.34 1.03
CA LYS A 146 -16.36 -2.31 0.08
C LYS A 146 -15.48 -1.67 -0.99
N ASP A 147 -15.52 -0.36 -1.16
CA ASP A 147 -14.69 0.33 -2.13
C ASP A 147 -13.38 0.83 -1.49
N ARG A 148 -13.28 0.81 -0.16
CA ARG A 148 -12.15 1.39 0.60
C ARG A 148 -11.07 0.34 0.82
N ILE A 149 -9.86 0.64 0.36
CA ILE A 149 -8.76 -0.33 0.22
C ILE A 149 -7.44 0.12 0.83
N HIS A 150 -7.36 1.35 1.35
CA HIS A 150 -6.12 1.90 1.89
C HIS A 150 -5.58 1.11 3.10
N GLY A 151 -6.43 0.49 3.91
CA GLY A 151 -5.98 -0.40 5.00
C GLY A 151 -5.27 -1.66 4.47
N PHE A 152 -5.70 -2.22 3.34
CA PHE A 152 -5.03 -3.36 2.73
C PHE A 152 -3.67 -2.99 2.15
N LEU A 153 -3.55 -1.79 1.55
CA LEU A 153 -2.26 -1.26 1.11
C LEU A 153 -1.30 -1.02 2.28
N THR A 154 -1.85 -0.51 3.39
CA THR A 154 -1.11 -0.31 4.64
C THR A 154 -0.58 -1.64 5.19
N PHE A 155 -1.41 -2.67 5.19
CA PHE A 155 -1.01 -4.03 5.57
C PHE A 155 0.10 -4.56 4.64
N LEU A 156 -0.09 -4.48 3.32
CA LEU A 156 0.88 -5.01 2.35
C LEU A 156 2.24 -4.32 2.49
N ARG A 157 2.24 -3.00 2.71
CA ARG A 157 3.45 -2.21 3.02
C ARG A 157 4.17 -2.73 4.27
N GLN A 158 3.45 -3.15 5.31
CA GLN A 158 4.05 -3.68 6.53
C GLN A 158 4.63 -5.09 6.32
N VAL A 159 3.95 -5.93 5.54
CA VAL A 159 4.34 -7.34 5.36
C VAL A 159 5.51 -7.51 4.40
N LEU A 160 5.56 -6.79 3.28
CA LEU A 160 6.61 -6.95 2.25
C LEU A 160 8.05 -6.98 2.82
N PRO A 161 8.49 -6.03 3.67
CA PRO A 161 9.85 -6.05 4.20
C PRO A 161 10.10 -7.19 5.18
N GLN A 162 9.07 -7.73 5.84
CA GLN A 162 9.21 -8.89 6.74
C GLN A 162 9.55 -10.17 5.99
N LEU A 163 9.19 -10.26 4.70
CA LEU A 163 9.42 -11.43 3.87
C LEU A 163 10.88 -11.58 3.40
N LYS A 164 11.70 -10.52 3.49
CA LYS A 164 13.11 -10.55 3.02
C LYS A 164 13.26 -11.16 1.62
N LEU A 165 12.38 -10.77 0.69
CA LEU A 165 12.25 -11.42 -0.62
C LEU A 165 13.57 -11.45 -1.41
N ARG A 166 14.41 -10.40 -1.34
CA ARG A 166 15.73 -10.39 -1.99
C ARG A 166 16.64 -11.54 -1.50
N ASP A 167 16.65 -11.81 -0.20
CA ASP A 167 17.51 -12.85 0.39
C ASP A 167 17.07 -14.23 -0.07
N VAL A 168 15.76 -14.48 0.00
CA VAL A 168 15.16 -15.75 -0.38
C VAL A 168 15.28 -15.99 -1.89
N TRP A 169 15.07 -14.94 -2.70
CA TRP A 169 15.18 -15.02 -4.15
C TRP A 169 16.60 -15.31 -4.62
N ASN A 170 17.61 -14.74 -3.96
CA ASN A 170 19.02 -14.97 -4.28
C ASN A 170 19.55 -16.28 -3.68
N SER A 171 18.80 -16.89 -2.76
CA SER A 171 19.14 -18.20 -2.21
C SER A 171 18.79 -19.34 -3.17
N ASN A 172 19.36 -20.52 -2.91
CA ASN A 172 19.01 -21.78 -3.56
C ASN A 172 17.77 -22.45 -2.93
N GLN A 173 17.05 -21.77 -2.03
CA GLN A 173 15.90 -22.35 -1.33
C GLN A 173 14.68 -22.53 -2.24
N TRP A 174 14.52 -21.69 -3.27
CA TRP A 174 13.39 -21.77 -4.20
C TRP A 174 13.82 -22.35 -5.55
N THR A 175 13.03 -23.30 -6.06
CA THR A 175 13.18 -23.80 -7.43
C THR A 175 12.82 -22.71 -8.45
N VAL A 176 13.18 -22.93 -9.71
CA VAL A 176 12.85 -21.99 -10.81
C VAL A 176 11.34 -21.80 -10.93
N GLU A 177 10.56 -22.86 -10.80
CA GLU A 177 9.10 -22.84 -10.86
C GLU A 177 8.52 -22.04 -9.68
N LYS A 178 9.05 -22.24 -8.47
CA LYS A 178 8.60 -21.48 -7.29
C LYS A 178 8.94 -20.00 -7.41
N LYS A 179 10.13 -19.65 -7.92
CA LYS A 179 10.48 -18.27 -8.27
C LYS A 179 9.53 -17.69 -9.30
N ALA A 180 9.17 -18.43 -10.34
CA ALA A 180 8.22 -17.98 -11.36
C ALA A 180 6.81 -17.72 -10.80
N GLN A 181 6.28 -18.64 -9.98
CA GLN A 181 4.98 -18.47 -9.31
C GLN A 181 4.96 -17.23 -8.41
N TRP A 182 5.98 -17.06 -7.58
CA TRP A 182 6.10 -15.88 -6.72
C TRP A 182 6.32 -14.59 -7.50
N GLY A 183 7.12 -14.65 -8.56
CA GLY A 183 7.30 -13.54 -9.50
C GLY A 183 5.97 -13.06 -10.08
N GLU A 184 5.11 -13.99 -10.49
CA GLU A 184 3.77 -13.70 -11.01
C GLU A 184 2.88 -13.04 -9.96
N LEU A 185 2.80 -13.62 -8.76
CA LEU A 185 1.97 -13.08 -7.70
C LEU A 185 2.39 -11.66 -7.31
N LEU A 186 3.69 -11.43 -7.11
CA LEU A 186 4.21 -10.11 -6.72
C LEU A 186 3.99 -9.06 -7.81
N ARG A 187 4.06 -9.44 -9.09
CA ARG A 187 3.75 -8.53 -10.19
C ARG A 187 2.28 -8.16 -10.21
N ARG A 188 1.37 -9.14 -10.12
CA ARG A 188 -0.07 -8.87 -10.07
C ARG A 188 -0.43 -7.96 -8.88
N LEU A 189 0.19 -8.19 -7.72
CA LEU A 189 0.02 -7.31 -6.56
C LEU A 189 0.52 -5.89 -6.86
N LEU A 190 1.71 -5.73 -7.44
CA LEU A 190 2.25 -4.43 -7.83
C LEU A 190 1.32 -3.69 -8.81
N GLU A 191 0.84 -4.38 -9.84
CA GLU A 191 -0.08 -3.85 -10.85
C GLU A 191 -1.41 -3.42 -10.23
N ASN A 192 -1.97 -4.25 -9.33
CA ASN A 192 -3.16 -3.89 -8.56
C ASN A 192 -2.92 -2.63 -7.72
N VAL A 193 -1.80 -2.53 -7.00
CA VAL A 193 -1.46 -1.33 -6.20
C VAL A 193 -1.32 -0.09 -7.09
N LEU A 194 -0.69 -0.21 -8.27
CA LEU A 194 -0.59 0.87 -9.25
C LEU A 194 -1.98 1.33 -9.73
N GLN A 195 -2.84 0.39 -10.12
CA GLN A 195 -4.18 0.69 -10.62
C GLN A 195 -5.06 1.35 -9.56
N ILE A 196 -4.99 0.85 -8.32
CA ILE A 196 -5.63 1.46 -7.15
C ILE A 196 -5.13 2.90 -6.94
N GLY A 197 -3.81 3.10 -7.02
CA GLY A 197 -3.19 4.41 -6.92
C GLY A 197 -3.74 5.38 -7.98
N HIS A 198 -3.84 4.94 -9.24
CA HIS A 198 -4.40 5.73 -10.33
C HIS A 198 -5.88 6.06 -10.13
N LEU A 199 -6.72 5.08 -9.76
CA LEU A 199 -8.15 5.31 -9.48
C LEU A 199 -8.33 6.31 -8.33
N SER A 200 -7.51 6.20 -7.29
CA SER A 200 -7.52 7.10 -6.14
C SER A 200 -7.04 8.51 -6.53
N LEU A 201 -6.01 8.60 -7.38
CA LEU A 201 -5.44 9.87 -7.82
C LEU A 201 -6.39 10.62 -8.76
N GLU A 202 -7.03 9.91 -9.69
CA GLU A 202 -8.07 10.48 -10.56
C GLU A 202 -9.17 11.13 -9.72
N LEU A 203 -9.63 10.42 -8.67
CA LEU A 203 -10.65 10.93 -7.77
C LEU A 203 -10.18 12.12 -6.93
N HIS A 204 -8.95 12.03 -6.39
CA HIS A 204 -8.36 13.07 -5.53
C HIS A 204 -8.08 14.38 -6.27
N THR A 205 -7.82 14.33 -7.58
CA THR A 205 -7.35 15.48 -8.35
C THR A 205 -8.42 16.10 -9.26
N ARG A 206 -9.59 15.48 -9.39
CA ARG A 206 -10.69 16.01 -10.21
C ARG A 206 -11.31 17.23 -9.54
N GLY A 207 -11.43 18.32 -10.30
CA GLY A 207 -11.98 19.58 -9.80
C GLY A 207 -10.96 20.53 -9.19
N ILE A 208 -9.68 20.15 -9.09
CA ILE A 208 -8.59 21.10 -8.84
C ILE A 208 -8.32 21.78 -10.19
N PRO A 209 -8.66 23.07 -10.39
CA PRO A 209 -8.31 23.76 -11.62
C PRO A 209 -6.80 23.64 -11.81
N SER A 210 -6.37 23.32 -13.03
CA SER A 210 -4.96 23.22 -13.41
C SER A 210 -4.28 24.60 -13.40
N LYS A 211 -4.40 25.37 -12.32
CA LYS A 211 -3.42 26.39 -12.02
C LYS A 211 -2.16 25.62 -11.70
N HIS A 212 -1.17 25.73 -12.58
CA HIS A 212 0.17 25.19 -12.39
C HIS A 212 0.64 25.50 -10.96
N ILE A 213 0.50 24.55 -10.03
CA ILE A 213 1.23 24.61 -8.78
C ILE A 213 2.67 24.33 -9.20
N SER A 214 3.37 25.42 -9.48
CA SER A 214 4.74 25.41 -9.95
C SER A 214 5.63 25.00 -8.78
N TYR A 215 5.65 23.70 -8.47
CA TYR A 215 6.67 23.08 -7.64
C TYR A 215 8.03 23.03 -8.35
N LYS A 216 8.34 24.00 -9.24
CA LYS A 216 9.67 24.16 -9.87
C LYS A 216 10.78 24.09 -8.82
N HIS A 217 10.56 24.66 -7.63
CA HIS A 217 11.50 24.55 -6.52
C HIS A 217 11.63 23.11 -6.01
N MET A 218 10.54 22.37 -5.81
CA MET A 218 10.61 20.95 -5.38
C MET A 218 11.31 20.07 -6.42
N TYR A 219 11.08 20.30 -7.71
CA TYR A 219 11.81 19.61 -8.79
C TYR A 219 13.31 19.90 -8.75
N ILE A 220 13.67 21.17 -8.55
CA ILE A 220 15.07 21.58 -8.38
C ILE A 220 15.65 20.93 -7.11
N TYR A 221 14.91 20.86 -6.01
CA TYR A 221 15.35 20.21 -4.78
C TYR A 221 15.52 18.69 -4.93
N ILE A 222 14.58 18.00 -5.58
CA ILE A 222 14.70 16.56 -5.88
C ILE A 222 15.90 16.34 -6.81
N TYR A 223 16.06 17.18 -7.83
CA TYR A 223 17.16 17.08 -8.78
C TYR A 223 18.53 17.36 -8.12
N ILE A 224 18.61 18.40 -7.28
CA ILE A 224 19.80 18.73 -6.48
C ILE A 224 20.09 17.63 -5.47
N TYR A 225 19.08 17.11 -4.78
CA TYR A 225 19.23 16.01 -3.82
C TYR A 225 19.68 14.73 -4.53
N MET A 226 19.13 14.42 -5.71
CA MET A 226 19.58 13.29 -6.52
C MET A 226 21.02 13.48 -7.01
N ILE A 227 21.39 14.67 -7.50
CA ILE A 227 22.77 14.99 -7.86
C ILE A 227 23.68 14.88 -6.63
N TYR A 228 23.25 15.39 -5.48
CA TYR A 228 23.97 15.32 -4.22
C TYR A 228 24.17 13.85 -3.80
N VAL A 229 23.14 13.02 -3.82
CA VAL A 229 23.22 11.58 -3.52
C VAL A 229 24.11 10.85 -4.54
N CYS A 230 24.00 11.16 -5.83
CA CYS A 230 24.87 10.61 -6.88
C CYS A 230 26.36 11.00 -6.69
N ILE A 231 26.63 12.21 -6.23
CA ILE A 231 27.99 12.73 -6.02
C ILE A 231 28.57 12.25 -4.68
N TYR A 232 27.76 12.21 -3.62
CA TYR A 232 28.20 11.95 -2.24
C TYR A 232 28.09 10.48 -1.82
N ASN A 233 27.28 9.62 -2.45
CA ASN A 233 27.35 8.17 -2.17
C ASN A 233 28.66 7.52 -2.64
N GLY A 234 29.58 8.27 -3.27
CA GLY A 234 30.98 7.87 -3.46
C GLY A 234 31.88 8.05 -2.23
N LYS A 235 31.45 8.75 -1.17
CA LYS A 235 32.23 8.98 0.07
C LYS A 235 31.30 9.14 1.29
N SER A 236 31.40 8.20 2.22
CA SER A 236 30.71 8.13 3.52
C SER A 236 30.77 9.41 4.37
N ASP A 237 29.63 9.88 4.89
CA ASP A 237 29.31 10.16 6.32
C ASP A 237 27.96 10.96 6.45
N PRO A 238 26.93 10.50 7.22
CA PRO A 238 25.68 11.22 7.38
C PRO A 238 25.62 11.98 8.72
N THR A 239 26.00 13.26 8.72
CA THR A 239 25.65 14.15 9.83
C THR A 239 24.87 15.40 9.38
N LYS A 240 23.61 15.41 9.80
CA LYS A 240 22.73 16.55 10.14
C LYS A 240 22.63 17.74 9.16
N LYS A 241 21.40 17.96 8.68
CA LYS A 241 20.60 19.14 9.04
C LYS A 241 19.13 18.96 8.62
N SER A 242 18.23 18.97 9.60
CA SER A 242 16.80 19.21 9.40
C SER A 242 16.60 20.67 9.01
N ILE A 243 15.89 20.93 7.91
CA ILE A 243 15.57 22.28 7.44
C ILE A 243 14.05 22.47 7.58
N GLU A 244 13.65 23.46 8.37
CA GLU A 244 12.27 23.90 8.57
C GLU A 244 11.75 24.61 7.32
N VAL A 245 10.50 24.30 6.94
CA VAL A 245 9.78 24.93 5.83
C VAL A 245 8.88 26.02 6.40
N THR A 246 9.16 27.28 6.07
CA THR A 246 8.28 28.42 6.34
C THR A 246 7.06 28.38 5.41
N ARG A 247 5.87 28.51 6.00
CA ARG A 247 4.59 28.70 5.30
C ARG A 247 4.41 30.17 4.95
N ASP A 248 4.17 30.48 3.68
CA ASP A 248 3.46 31.70 3.30
C ASP A 248 1.96 31.43 3.30
N GLN A 249 1.22 32.30 3.99
CA GLN A 249 -0.24 32.35 4.00
C GLN A 249 -0.71 33.55 3.20
N ASN A 250 -1.86 33.35 2.54
CA ASN A 250 -2.80 34.32 1.96
C ASN A 250 -2.75 34.45 0.44
N ASP A 251 -3.81 33.92 -0.18
CA ASP A 251 -4.46 34.53 -1.34
C ASP A 251 -5.97 34.34 -1.13
N GLU A 252 -6.70 35.46 -0.97
CA GLU A 252 -8.17 35.49 -0.94
C GLU A 252 -8.72 35.30 -2.35
N ILE A 253 -9.77 34.48 -2.48
CA ILE A 253 -10.51 34.28 -3.74
C ILE A 253 -11.89 34.94 -3.59
N VAL A 254 -12.23 35.80 -4.54
CA VAL A 254 -13.58 36.38 -4.74
C VAL A 254 -14.38 35.41 -5.63
N GLU A 255 -15.60 35.05 -5.22
CA GLU A 255 -16.53 34.26 -6.03
C GLU A 255 -17.82 35.03 -6.33
N GLU A 256 -18.30 34.89 -7.57
CA GLU A 256 -19.64 35.30 -8.02
C GLU A 256 -20.65 34.17 -7.76
N ASP A 257 -21.77 34.55 -7.16
CA ASP A 257 -22.85 33.70 -6.66
C ASP A 257 -23.74 33.18 -7.80
N ASN A 258 -23.71 31.87 -8.05
CA ASN A 258 -24.68 31.16 -8.89
C ASN A 258 -25.19 29.95 -8.09
N GLY A 259 -26.46 29.98 -7.67
CA GLY A 259 -27.12 29.09 -6.70
C GLY A 259 -27.21 27.59 -7.04
N GLY A 260 -26.09 26.93 -7.30
CA GLY A 260 -25.92 25.48 -7.26
C GLY A 260 -24.90 25.07 -6.18
N VAL A 261 -24.99 23.84 -5.66
CA VAL A 261 -23.99 23.30 -4.73
C VAL A 261 -22.63 23.25 -5.43
N GLN A 262 -21.66 24.05 -4.96
CA GLN A 262 -20.32 24.11 -5.53
C GLN A 262 -19.28 23.64 -4.50
N MET A 263 -18.38 22.77 -4.94
CA MET A 263 -17.18 22.45 -4.17
C MET A 263 -16.21 23.63 -4.31
N LEU A 264 -16.02 24.40 -3.24
CA LEU A 264 -15.16 25.59 -3.22
C LEU A 264 -13.68 25.23 -3.28
N GLY A 265 -13.32 24.06 -2.71
CA GLY A 265 -11.95 23.56 -2.74
C GLY A 265 -11.67 22.50 -1.68
N VAL A 266 -10.46 21.94 -1.73
CA VAL A 266 -9.91 21.01 -0.74
C VAL A 266 -8.64 21.62 -0.16
N ASP A 267 -8.56 21.74 1.16
CA ASP A 267 -7.36 22.28 1.80
C ASP A 267 -6.17 21.28 1.79
N CYS A 268 -4.99 21.72 2.20
CA CYS A 268 -3.78 20.87 2.26
C CYS A 268 -3.88 19.70 3.27
N ARG A 269 -4.94 19.66 4.10
CA ARG A 269 -5.26 18.61 5.08
C ARG A 269 -6.34 17.65 4.58
N GLY A 270 -6.91 17.90 3.39
CA GLY A 270 -7.96 17.07 2.80
C GLY A 270 -9.37 17.36 3.31
N HIS A 271 -9.62 18.55 3.87
CA HIS A 271 -10.97 19.01 4.23
C HIS A 271 -11.63 19.69 3.04
N MET A 272 -12.87 19.29 2.71
CA MET A 272 -13.68 19.98 1.72
C MET A 272 -14.34 21.22 2.30
N GLN A 273 -14.31 22.30 1.52
CA GLN A 273 -15.14 23.48 1.72
C GLN A 273 -16.31 23.42 0.73
N PHE A 274 -17.54 23.45 1.24
CA PHE A 274 -18.76 23.43 0.43
C PHE A 274 -19.48 24.77 0.53
N SER A 275 -19.89 25.34 -0.61
CA SER A 275 -20.94 26.35 -0.66
C SER A 275 -22.29 25.67 -0.89
N GLY A 276 -23.31 26.05 -0.12
CA GLY A 276 -24.70 25.64 -0.37
C GLY A 276 -25.14 24.25 0.12
N LEU A 277 -24.30 23.46 0.80
CA LEU A 277 -24.75 22.25 1.52
C LEU A 277 -25.27 22.63 2.91
N THR A 278 -26.59 22.57 3.11
CA THR A 278 -27.24 22.84 4.41
C THR A 278 -27.35 21.60 5.29
N ASP A 279 -27.24 20.39 4.73
CA ASP A 279 -27.32 19.13 5.47
C ASP A 279 -25.93 18.57 5.83
N TYR A 280 -25.77 18.25 7.11
CA TYR A 280 -24.55 17.72 7.71
C TYR A 280 -24.23 16.30 7.22
N SER A 281 -25.23 15.48 6.87
CA SER A 281 -25.02 14.11 6.37
C SER A 281 -24.37 14.07 4.99
N ASP A 282 -24.71 15.02 4.13
CA ASP A 282 -24.17 15.12 2.78
C ASP A 282 -22.71 15.57 2.82
N GLN A 283 -22.39 16.53 3.70
CA GLN A 283 -21.01 16.96 3.96
C GLN A 283 -20.13 15.80 4.46
N GLN A 284 -20.64 14.95 5.36
CA GLN A 284 -19.91 13.77 5.84
C GLN A 284 -19.67 12.73 4.73
N SER A 285 -20.69 12.48 3.90
CA SER A 285 -20.62 11.48 2.83
C SER A 285 -19.62 11.86 1.75
N GLU A 286 -19.59 13.14 1.37
CA GLU A 286 -18.61 13.65 0.43
C GLU A 286 -17.20 13.67 1.07
N GLN A 287 -17.07 14.10 2.33
CA GLN A 287 -15.78 14.08 3.04
C GLN A 287 -15.15 12.68 3.08
N ILE A 288 -15.95 11.61 3.17
CA ILE A 288 -15.47 10.22 3.10
C ILE A 288 -14.78 9.92 1.77
N ILE A 289 -15.30 10.43 0.65
CA ILE A 289 -14.75 10.20 -0.69
C ILE A 289 -13.36 10.83 -0.78
N VAL A 290 -13.23 12.10 -0.39
CA VAL A 290 -11.95 12.82 -0.42
C VAL A 290 -10.94 12.20 0.54
N VAL A 291 -11.36 11.84 1.75
CA VAL A 291 -10.47 11.19 2.72
C VAL A 291 -9.97 9.86 2.18
N SER A 292 -10.88 9.03 1.66
CA SER A 292 -10.52 7.72 1.13
C SER A 292 -9.65 7.81 -0.12
N SER A 293 -9.84 8.82 -0.97
CA SER A 293 -9.05 9.01 -2.19
C SER A 293 -7.61 9.42 -1.86
N TRP A 294 -7.38 10.44 -1.03
CA TRP A 294 -6.01 10.82 -0.69
C TRP A 294 -5.30 9.77 0.17
N LEU A 295 -6.02 9.05 1.04
CA LEU A 295 -5.48 7.90 1.77
C LEU A 295 -5.05 6.79 0.81
N GLY A 296 -5.89 6.49 -0.20
CA GLY A 296 -5.57 5.52 -1.25
C GLY A 296 -4.30 5.90 -2.01
N VAL A 297 -4.15 7.16 -2.44
CA VAL A 297 -2.93 7.63 -3.12
C VAL A 297 -1.70 7.54 -2.22
N LYS A 298 -1.82 8.01 -0.97
CA LYS A 298 -0.73 8.02 0.01
C LYS A 298 -0.21 6.60 0.27
N GLU A 299 -1.10 5.66 0.59
CA GLU A 299 -0.71 4.28 0.89
C GLU A 299 -0.26 3.52 -0.36
N ALA A 300 -0.84 3.79 -1.54
CA ALA A 300 -0.31 3.26 -2.80
C ALA A 300 1.12 3.73 -3.04
N CYS A 301 1.41 5.03 -2.90
CA CYS A 301 2.75 5.57 -3.05
C CYS A 301 3.76 4.84 -2.16
N TRP A 302 3.43 4.68 -0.89
CA TRP A 302 4.34 4.06 0.06
C TRP A 302 4.49 2.55 -0.16
N CYS A 303 3.40 1.86 -0.50
CA CYS A 303 3.44 0.44 -0.84
C CYS A 303 4.29 0.18 -2.10
N LEU A 304 4.17 1.01 -3.14
CA LEU A 304 4.98 0.89 -4.37
C LEU A 304 6.47 1.12 -4.09
N ALA A 305 6.80 2.06 -3.21
CA ALA A 305 8.19 2.25 -2.77
C ALA A 305 8.73 0.98 -2.10
N GLN A 306 7.91 0.35 -1.26
CA GLN A 306 8.27 -0.89 -0.57
C GLN A 306 8.46 -2.06 -1.54
N PHE A 307 7.64 -2.17 -2.59
CA PHE A 307 7.86 -3.15 -3.66
C PHE A 307 9.23 -2.95 -4.31
N VAL A 308 9.57 -1.72 -4.69
CA VAL A 308 10.87 -1.45 -5.34
C VAL A 308 12.05 -1.80 -4.43
N GLU A 309 11.92 -1.49 -3.13
CA GLU A 309 12.96 -1.78 -2.13
C GLU A 309 13.12 -3.29 -1.87
N THR A 310 12.02 -4.04 -1.80
CA THR A 310 12.02 -5.43 -1.32
C THR A 310 12.07 -6.45 -2.44
N CYS A 311 11.58 -6.12 -3.64
CA CYS A 311 11.54 -7.06 -4.73
C CYS A 311 12.90 -7.16 -5.45
N PRO A 312 13.30 -8.36 -5.86
CA PRO A 312 14.48 -8.57 -6.67
C PRO A 312 14.29 -7.96 -8.06
N LEU A 313 15.29 -7.20 -8.50
CA LEU A 313 15.35 -6.60 -9.84
C LEU A 313 16.30 -7.40 -10.75
N PRO A 314 16.03 -7.45 -12.07
CA PRO A 314 16.94 -8.07 -13.03
C PRO A 314 18.32 -7.41 -12.99
N LYS A 315 19.38 -8.23 -12.89
CA LYS A 315 20.78 -7.80 -13.06
C LYS A 315 21.09 -7.59 -14.54
N HIS A 316 22.10 -6.75 -14.83
CA HIS A 316 22.37 -6.17 -16.16
C HIS A 316 22.68 -7.20 -17.27
N ASP A 317 23.12 -8.42 -16.93
CA ASP A 317 23.68 -9.38 -17.89
C ASP A 317 23.13 -10.81 -17.82
N THR A 318 22.01 -11.07 -17.14
CA THR A 318 21.44 -12.43 -17.15
C THR A 318 20.70 -12.66 -18.46
N THR A 319 21.39 -13.27 -19.43
CA THR A 319 20.81 -13.92 -20.62
C THR A 319 19.97 -15.16 -20.28
N GLU A 320 19.85 -15.49 -19.00
CA GLU A 320 18.95 -16.50 -18.46
C GLU A 320 17.49 -16.09 -18.69
N LYS A 321 16.99 -16.34 -19.89
CA LYS A 321 15.60 -16.15 -20.33
C LYS A 321 14.56 -16.89 -19.47
N HIS A 322 15.00 -17.66 -18.47
CA HIS A 322 14.16 -18.53 -17.65
C HIS A 322 13.91 -17.99 -16.23
N ILE A 323 14.55 -16.89 -15.80
CA ILE A 323 14.26 -16.29 -14.48
C ILE A 323 13.21 -15.20 -14.61
N PHE A 324 12.02 -15.49 -14.10
CA PHE A 324 10.89 -14.56 -14.10
C PHE A 324 10.95 -13.64 -12.90
N TYR A 325 11.45 -12.42 -13.08
CA TYR A 325 11.53 -11.43 -12.00
C TYR A 325 10.15 -10.81 -11.70
N PRO A 326 9.84 -10.53 -10.43
CA PRO A 326 8.58 -9.88 -10.04
C PRO A 326 8.47 -8.46 -10.60
N MET A 327 9.61 -7.79 -10.81
CA MET A 327 9.66 -6.41 -11.30
C MET A 327 10.57 -6.27 -12.51
N GLU A 328 9.97 -6.05 -13.67
CA GLU A 328 10.69 -5.65 -14.88
C GLU A 328 10.95 -4.14 -14.96
N LYS A 329 11.81 -3.74 -15.89
CA LYS A 329 12.14 -2.34 -16.18
C LYS A 329 10.90 -1.48 -16.40
N LYS A 330 9.89 -2.00 -17.12
CA LYS A 330 8.62 -1.29 -17.38
C LYS A 330 7.90 -0.92 -16.08
N HIS A 331 7.79 -1.85 -15.14
CA HIS A 331 7.11 -1.61 -13.87
C HIS A 331 7.79 -0.52 -13.04
N VAL A 332 9.13 -0.52 -12.99
CA VAL A 332 9.87 0.57 -12.32
C VAL A 332 9.59 1.92 -12.99
N VAL A 333 9.45 1.93 -14.33
CA VAL A 333 9.06 3.16 -15.03
C VAL A 333 7.68 3.63 -14.62
N ASP A 334 6.72 2.73 -14.62
CA ASP A 334 5.32 3.07 -14.36
C ASP A 334 5.14 3.57 -12.92
N VAL A 335 5.84 2.95 -11.95
CA VAL A 335 5.92 3.44 -10.57
C VAL A 335 6.50 4.85 -10.48
N GLY A 336 7.62 5.12 -11.12
CA GLY A 336 8.22 6.45 -11.08
C GLY A 336 7.36 7.52 -11.78
N LYS A 337 6.65 7.16 -12.86
CA LYS A 337 5.69 8.05 -13.54
C LYS A 337 4.52 8.36 -12.63
N PHE A 338 3.99 7.35 -11.93
CA PHE A 338 2.91 7.52 -10.97
C PHE A 338 3.32 8.48 -9.84
N PHE A 339 4.54 8.36 -9.30
CA PHE A 339 5.06 9.31 -8.31
C PHE A 339 5.16 10.75 -8.85
N LEU A 340 5.71 10.92 -10.05
CA LEU A 340 5.83 12.23 -10.68
C LEU A 340 4.47 12.86 -10.95
N GLN A 341 3.54 12.09 -11.52
CA GLN A 341 2.16 12.54 -11.74
C GLN A 341 1.53 12.97 -10.41
N THR A 342 1.66 12.15 -9.37
CA THR A 342 1.12 12.45 -8.04
C THR A 342 1.69 13.77 -7.49
N LEU A 343 3.01 13.97 -7.53
CA LEU A 343 3.66 15.20 -7.10
C LEU A 343 3.21 16.44 -7.88
N GLN A 344 2.79 16.27 -9.14
CA GLN A 344 2.33 17.38 -10.00
C GLN A 344 0.89 17.78 -9.74
N THR A 345 0.05 16.84 -9.32
CA THR A 345 -1.41 17.02 -9.33
C THR A 345 -2.03 17.10 -7.94
N THR A 346 -1.32 16.71 -6.88
CA THR A 346 -1.84 16.73 -5.50
C THR A 346 -1.42 17.99 -4.71
N CYS A 347 -2.33 18.45 -3.84
CA CYS A 347 -2.06 19.49 -2.84
C CYS A 347 -1.92 18.93 -1.41
N HIS A 348 -2.22 17.65 -1.22
CA HIS A 348 -2.27 17.06 0.12
C HIS A 348 -0.86 16.76 0.63
N SER A 349 -0.45 17.41 1.72
CA SER A 349 0.94 17.35 2.20
C SER A 349 1.41 15.93 2.51
N GLY A 350 0.53 15.11 3.10
CA GLY A 350 0.86 13.71 3.39
C GLY A 350 1.02 12.85 2.14
N VAL A 351 0.33 13.17 1.04
CA VAL A 351 0.52 12.47 -0.24
C VAL A 351 1.85 12.91 -0.86
N ILE A 352 2.11 14.22 -0.92
CA ILE A 352 3.36 14.80 -1.43
C ILE A 352 4.58 14.19 -0.72
N GLU A 353 4.55 14.13 0.61
CA GLU A 353 5.64 13.57 1.42
C GLU A 353 5.92 12.11 1.02
N LYS A 354 4.90 11.27 0.93
CA LYS A 354 5.09 9.84 0.62
C LYS A 354 5.46 9.60 -0.85
N SER A 355 4.92 10.37 -1.78
CA SER A 355 5.34 10.33 -3.18
C SER A 355 6.80 10.75 -3.34
N HIS A 356 7.24 11.80 -2.63
CA HIS A 356 8.63 12.26 -2.64
C HIS A 356 9.59 11.21 -2.09
N ILE A 357 9.28 10.61 -0.92
CA ILE A 357 10.09 9.55 -0.32
C ILE A 357 10.16 8.35 -1.25
N GLY A 358 9.02 7.92 -1.80
CA GLY A 358 8.97 6.78 -2.72
C GLY A 358 9.74 7.02 -4.01
N PHE A 359 9.61 8.21 -4.59
CA PHE A 359 10.37 8.60 -5.79
C PHE A 359 11.88 8.58 -5.52
N THR A 360 12.31 9.16 -4.40
CA THR A 360 13.72 9.16 -3.99
C THR A 360 14.27 7.74 -3.86
N LEU A 361 13.47 6.82 -3.31
CA LEU A 361 13.85 5.43 -3.12
C LEU A 361 13.99 4.69 -4.46
N VAL A 362 13.04 4.89 -5.38
CA VAL A 362 13.14 4.36 -6.76
C VAL A 362 14.42 4.86 -7.43
N CYS A 363 14.69 6.15 -7.33
CA CYS A 363 15.88 6.76 -7.90
C CYS A 363 17.16 6.16 -7.33
N LYS A 364 17.23 5.98 -6.01
CA LYS A 364 18.37 5.34 -5.33
C LYS A 364 18.58 3.90 -5.85
N GLU A 365 17.54 3.07 -5.89
CA GLU A 365 17.66 1.68 -6.36
C GLU A 365 18.06 1.60 -7.86
N LEU A 366 17.64 2.55 -8.68
CA LEU A 366 18.07 2.63 -10.08
C LEU A 366 19.56 3.01 -10.21
N LEU A 367 20.05 3.87 -9.34
CA LEU A 367 21.47 4.26 -9.31
C LEU A 367 22.33 3.11 -8.77
N ASP A 368 21.93 2.50 -7.66
CA ASP A 368 22.65 1.40 -7.00
C ASP A 368 22.71 0.14 -7.90
N SER A 369 21.71 -0.06 -8.76
CA SER A 369 21.71 -1.16 -9.75
C SER A 369 22.60 -0.90 -10.98
N GLY A 370 23.37 0.20 -11.01
CA GLY A 370 24.24 0.57 -12.13
C GLY A 370 23.49 1.07 -13.36
N LYS A 371 22.18 1.30 -13.27
CA LYS A 371 21.30 1.70 -14.38
C LYS A 371 21.27 3.22 -14.55
N ILE A 372 22.43 3.88 -14.49
CA ILE A 372 22.57 5.36 -14.56
C ILE A 372 21.95 5.92 -15.85
N SER A 373 22.13 5.23 -16.98
CA SER A 373 21.52 5.61 -18.26
C SER A 373 19.98 5.62 -18.22
N PHE A 374 19.39 4.79 -17.38
CA PHE A 374 17.95 4.70 -17.18
C PHE A 374 17.43 5.74 -16.17
N ALA A 375 18.18 6.01 -15.09
CA ALA A 375 17.89 7.13 -14.20
C ALA A 375 17.92 8.48 -14.96
N LEU A 376 18.87 8.65 -15.89
CA LEU A 376 18.95 9.84 -16.75
C LEU A 376 17.80 9.92 -17.79
N PHE A 377 17.36 8.79 -18.35
CA PHE A 377 16.17 8.73 -19.20
C PHE A 377 14.90 9.09 -18.41
N PHE A 378 14.83 8.67 -17.14
CA PHE A 378 13.74 8.98 -16.21
C PHE A 378 13.56 10.47 -15.96
N LEU A 379 14.66 11.20 -15.94
CA LEU A 379 14.72 12.65 -15.66
C LEU A 379 14.59 13.51 -16.92
N GLY A 380 14.18 12.94 -18.06
CA GLY A 380 13.85 13.70 -19.27
C GLY A 380 15.05 14.18 -20.09
N LYS A 381 16.29 13.76 -19.77
CA LYS A 381 17.39 13.93 -20.73
C LYS A 381 17.29 12.85 -21.80
N LYS A 382 16.72 13.21 -22.95
CA LYS A 382 17.11 12.56 -24.22
C LYS A 382 18.64 12.64 -24.27
N LYS A 383 19.30 11.49 -24.45
CA LYS A 383 20.69 11.47 -24.92
C LYS A 383 20.70 12.29 -26.21
N ASN A 384 21.34 13.46 -26.16
CA ASN A 384 21.92 14.06 -27.36
C ASN A 384 23.26 13.37 -27.59
#